data_AF-A0A356R2W5-F1
#
_entry.id   AF-A0A356R2W5-F1
#
_cell.length_a   1.000
_cell.length_b   1.000
_cell.length_c   1.000
_cell.angle_alpha   90.00
_cell.angle_beta   90.00
_cell.angle_gamma   90.00
#
_symmetry.space_group_name_H-M   'P 1'
#
loop_
_entity.id
_entity.type
_entity.pdbx_description
1 polymer ?
#
loop_
_entity_poly.entity_id
_entity_poly.type
_entity_poly.pdbx_seq_one_letter_code
_entity_poly.pdbx_strand_id
1 'polypeptide(L)'
;QQLVRERRDEETDALRKKYAGKMTTLEDRIRRAEQAVQRESEQAKQQKLQTVISIGATLLSVFMGRKTVSRSSMGQATSAVRGMSRTMKEGKDVDRAEENVDTLQQQLAALEAELQEEIQSLTAQWDVETIPLETLNVRPKKSNISTRLVSLAWVPYWAETNGQQTPA
;
A
#
# COMPACT_ATOMS: atom_id res chain seq x y z
N GLN A 1 -7.63 28.95 -9.61
CA GLN A 1 -7.81 27.49 -9.49
C GLN A 1 -6.51 26.71 -9.75
N GLN A 2 -5.67 27.11 -10.71
CA GLN A 2 -4.43 26.37 -11.03
C GLN A 2 -3.38 26.38 -9.90
N LEU A 3 -3.11 27.53 -9.27
CA LEU A 3 -2.15 27.65 -8.15
C LEU A 3 -2.48 26.76 -6.94
N VAL A 4 -3.77 26.53 -6.67
CA VAL A 4 -4.24 25.66 -5.59
C VAL A 4 -3.96 24.19 -5.93
N ARG A 5 -4.11 23.81 -7.20
CA ARG A 5 -3.78 22.45 -7.65
C ARG A 5 -2.27 22.21 -7.60
N GLU A 6 -1.48 23.18 -8.07
CA GLU A 6 -0.02 23.09 -8.08
C GLU A 6 0.56 22.87 -6.67
N ARG A 7 0.08 23.61 -5.66
CA ARG A 7 0.56 23.41 -4.28
C ARG A 7 0.09 22.10 -3.66
N ARG A 8 -1.16 21.68 -3.88
CA ARG A 8 -1.62 20.36 -3.44
C ARG A 8 -0.77 19.24 -4.04
N ASP A 9 -0.46 19.35 -5.33
CA ASP A 9 0.32 18.34 -6.04
C ASP A 9 1.78 18.32 -5.50
N GLU A 10 2.36 19.49 -5.21
CA GLU A 10 3.68 19.60 -4.58
C GLU A 10 3.73 18.97 -3.17
N GLU A 11 2.73 19.24 -2.33
CA GLU A 11 2.63 18.65 -0.99
C GLU A 11 2.41 17.13 -1.04
N THR A 12 1.58 16.65 -1.98
CA THR A 12 1.35 15.21 -2.19
C THR A 12 2.62 14.51 -2.66
N ASP A 13 3.37 15.11 -3.58
CA ASP A 13 4.62 14.54 -4.09
C ASP A 13 5.74 14.58 -3.05
N ALA A 14 5.79 15.61 -2.20
CA ALA A 14 6.69 15.65 -1.06
C ALA A 14 6.41 14.49 -0.08
N LEU A 15 5.12 14.21 0.17
CA LEU A 15 4.69 13.09 0.99
C LEU A 15 5.13 11.75 0.37
N ARG A 16 4.84 11.52 -0.91
CA ARG A 16 5.26 10.31 -1.62
C ARG A 16 6.76 10.09 -1.55
N LYS A 17 7.57 11.13 -1.76
CA LYS A 17 9.05 11.04 -1.66
C LYS A 17 9.51 10.62 -0.27
N LYS A 18 8.89 11.15 0.79
CA LYS A 18 9.21 10.83 2.18
C LYS A 18 8.92 9.36 2.50
N TYR A 19 7.80 8.81 2.02
CA TYR A 19 7.44 7.42 2.26
C TYR A 19 8.17 6.44 1.34
N ALA A 20 8.49 6.83 0.10
CA ALA A 20 9.23 6.00 -0.85
C ALA A 20 10.58 5.52 -0.29
N GLY A 21 11.30 6.38 0.44
CA GLY A 21 12.57 5.98 1.08
C GLY A 21 12.39 4.91 2.17
N LYS A 22 11.28 4.97 2.92
CA LYS A 22 10.96 3.97 3.95
C LYS A 22 10.47 2.66 3.32
N MET A 23 9.62 2.74 2.29
CA MET A 23 9.11 1.59 1.54
C MET A 23 10.24 0.80 0.88
N THR A 24 11.13 1.47 0.14
CA THR A 24 12.30 0.82 -0.49
C THR A 24 13.19 0.12 0.53
N THR A 25 13.36 0.71 1.72
CA THR A 25 14.11 0.08 2.81
C THR A 25 13.43 -1.19 3.33
N LEU A 26 12.10 -1.21 3.45
CA LEU A 26 11.34 -2.39 3.88
C LEU A 26 11.33 -3.46 2.80
N GLU A 27 11.12 -3.10 1.53
CA GLU A 27 11.19 -4.01 0.38
C GLU A 27 12.56 -4.70 0.28
N ASP A 28 13.65 -3.95 0.46
CA ASP A 28 15.00 -4.52 0.48
C ASP A 28 15.22 -5.47 1.67
N ARG A 29 14.59 -5.21 2.81
CA ARG A 29 14.63 -6.11 3.98
C ARG A 29 13.83 -7.38 3.72
N ILE A 30 12.63 -7.26 3.14
CA ILE A 30 11.78 -8.40 2.75
C ILE A 30 12.57 -9.30 1.79
N ARG A 31 13.15 -8.73 0.73
CA ARG A 31 13.96 -9.46 -0.24
C ARG A 31 15.11 -10.24 0.41
N ARG A 32 15.80 -9.64 1.39
CA ARG A 32 16.89 -10.32 2.13
C ARG A 32 16.36 -11.43 3.04
N ALA A 33 15.20 -11.21 3.67
CA ALA A 33 14.56 -12.20 4.54
C ALA A 33 14.07 -13.41 3.72
N GLU A 34 13.45 -13.19 2.56
CA GLU A 34 13.04 -14.25 1.63
C GLU A 34 14.24 -15.08 1.14
N GLN A 35 15.36 -14.44 0.85
CA GLN A 35 16.61 -15.13 0.52
C GLN A 35 17.14 -15.98 1.69
N ALA A 36 16.94 -15.54 2.94
CA ALA A 36 17.29 -16.33 4.12
C ALA A 36 16.40 -17.57 4.24
N VAL A 37 15.08 -17.42 4.08
CA VAL A 37 14.12 -18.54 4.05
C VAL A 37 14.51 -19.58 2.99
N GLN A 38 14.83 -19.14 1.77
CA GLN A 38 15.26 -20.06 0.70
C GLN A 38 16.51 -20.85 1.09
N ARG A 39 17.54 -20.18 1.64
CA ARG A 39 18.77 -20.86 2.08
C ARG A 39 18.52 -21.88 3.19
N GLU A 40 17.70 -21.54 4.18
CA GLU A 40 17.38 -22.44 5.29
C GLU A 40 16.52 -23.63 4.83
N SER A 41 15.57 -23.39 3.92
CA SER A 41 14.77 -24.42 3.27
C SER A 41 15.62 -25.40 2.47
N GLU A 42 16.59 -24.89 1.70
CA GLU A 42 17.54 -25.72 0.93
C GLU A 42 18.44 -26.56 1.84
N GLN A 43 18.96 -25.99 2.94
CA GLN A 43 19.74 -26.73 3.93
C GLN A 43 18.94 -27.84 4.60
N ALA A 44 17.69 -27.54 5.00
CA ALA A 44 16.78 -28.52 5.57
C ALA A 44 16.46 -29.65 4.57
N LYS A 45 16.31 -29.33 3.27
CA LYS A 45 16.10 -30.32 2.21
C LYS A 45 17.33 -31.19 1.94
N GLN A 46 18.53 -30.59 1.84
CA GLN A 46 19.78 -31.34 1.62
C GLN A 46 20.11 -32.28 2.80
N GLN A 47 19.88 -31.84 4.04
CA GLN A 47 20.06 -32.70 5.21
C GLN A 47 18.99 -33.79 5.31
N LYS A 48 17.74 -33.51 4.91
CA LYS A 48 16.71 -34.55 4.75
C LYS A 48 17.13 -35.60 3.72
N LEU A 49 17.75 -35.22 2.60
CA LEU A 49 18.27 -36.16 1.60
C LEU A 49 19.43 -37.03 2.13
N GLN A 50 20.30 -36.50 3.00
CA GLN A 50 21.32 -37.31 3.70
C GLN A 50 20.74 -38.19 4.83
N THR A 51 19.49 -37.97 5.24
CA THR A 51 18.80 -38.74 6.28
C THR A 51 17.85 -39.82 5.70
N VAL A 52 17.86 -40.05 4.38
CA VAL A 52 17.08 -41.13 3.73
C VAL A 52 17.77 -42.51 3.84
N ILE A 53 18.29 -42.84 5.03
CA ILE A 53 18.64 -44.23 5.34
C ILE A 53 18.01 -44.59 6.68
N SER A 54 17.04 -45.50 6.61
CA SER A 54 16.49 -46.30 7.70
C SER A 54 15.71 -45.55 8.78
N ILE A 55 14.40 -45.40 8.59
CA ILE A 55 13.38 -45.89 9.52
C ILE A 55 12.15 -46.21 8.68
N GLY A 56 11.86 -47.49 8.48
CA GLY A 56 10.71 -47.92 7.69
C GLY A 56 10.38 -49.42 7.69
N ALA A 57 10.96 -50.21 8.60
CA ALA A 57 10.63 -51.64 8.75
C ALA A 57 10.14 -52.03 10.15
N THR A 58 9.88 -51.08 11.07
CA THR A 58 9.67 -51.44 12.49
C THR A 58 8.44 -50.83 13.15
N LEU A 59 7.39 -50.51 12.38
CA LEU A 59 6.11 -50.07 12.96
C LEU A 59 4.93 -50.95 12.55
N LEU A 60 5.07 -52.27 12.65
CA LEU A 60 3.92 -53.18 12.61
C LEU A 60 3.93 -54.34 13.62
N SER A 61 4.80 -54.37 14.63
CA SER A 61 5.01 -55.61 15.40
C SER A 61 4.87 -55.53 16.93
N VAL A 62 4.18 -54.54 17.52
CA VAL A 62 4.16 -54.42 19.01
C VAL A 62 2.77 -54.21 19.64
N PHE A 63 1.65 -54.45 18.94
CA PHE A 63 0.33 -54.47 19.59
C PHE A 63 -0.29 -55.86 19.78
N MET A 64 0.52 -56.93 19.75
CA MET A 64 0.07 -58.25 20.20
C MET A 64 1.09 -58.87 21.16
N GLY A 65 0.69 -59.04 22.42
CA GLY A 65 1.27 -60.08 23.28
C GLY A 65 2.31 -59.63 24.31
N ARG A 66 1.82 -59.25 25.49
CA ARG A 66 2.12 -59.90 26.78
C ARG A 66 3.53 -60.52 26.97
N LYS A 67 4.29 -59.90 27.88
CA LYS A 67 5.36 -60.47 28.74
C LYS A 67 6.60 -61.02 28.00
N THR A 68 7.77 -60.45 28.28
CA THR A 68 8.69 -60.94 29.34
C THR A 68 9.95 -60.07 29.39
N VAL A 69 10.37 -59.77 30.61
CA VAL A 69 11.68 -59.22 30.97
C VAL A 69 12.79 -60.15 30.50
N SER A 70 13.83 -59.63 29.85
CA SER A 70 15.14 -60.27 29.86
C SER A 70 16.24 -59.21 29.99
N ARG A 71 16.98 -59.32 31.10
CA ARG A 71 18.18 -58.55 31.43
C ARG A 71 19.35 -59.17 30.66
N SER A 72 19.80 -58.54 29.57
CA SER A 72 21.17 -58.70 29.04
C SER A 72 21.38 -57.91 27.74
N SER A 73 21.87 -56.66 27.84
CA SER A 73 22.94 -56.14 26.96
C SER A 73 23.34 -54.75 27.45
N MET A 74 24.21 -54.75 28.45
CA MET A 74 25.05 -53.62 28.78
C MET A 74 26.12 -53.54 27.68
N GLY A 75 26.25 -52.39 27.02
CA GLY A 75 27.37 -52.08 26.11
C GLY A 75 27.05 -52.16 24.62
N GLN A 76 26.45 -51.09 24.07
CA GLN A 76 26.65 -50.53 22.73
C GLN A 76 25.43 -49.68 22.34
N ALA A 77 25.47 -48.36 22.59
CA ALA A 77 24.67 -47.36 21.85
C ALA A 77 24.88 -45.95 22.44
N THR A 78 26.08 -45.39 22.33
CA THR A 78 26.33 -43.98 22.68
C THR A 78 26.40 -43.03 21.48
N SER A 79 26.04 -43.47 20.26
CA SER A 79 26.29 -42.67 19.05
C SER A 79 25.09 -42.39 18.13
N ALA A 80 23.84 -42.45 18.64
CA ALA A 80 22.65 -42.15 17.85
C ALA A 80 21.82 -40.93 18.34
N VAL A 81 22.12 -40.37 19.52
CA VAL A 81 21.26 -39.34 20.15
C VAL A 81 21.56 -37.91 19.66
N ARG A 82 22.73 -37.65 19.06
CA ARG A 82 23.09 -36.28 18.63
C ARG A 82 22.49 -35.84 17.28
N GLY A 83 21.97 -36.76 16.46
CA GLY A 83 21.36 -36.42 15.17
C GLY A 83 19.94 -35.88 15.27
N MET A 84 19.16 -36.37 16.23
CA MET A 84 17.72 -36.07 16.32
C MET A 84 17.42 -34.66 16.85
N SER A 85 18.29 -34.08 17.68
CA SER A 85 18.16 -32.69 18.15
C SER A 85 18.46 -31.65 17.06
N ARG A 86 19.20 -32.02 16.01
CA ARG A 86 19.57 -31.12 14.91
C ARG A 86 18.43 -30.96 13.90
N THR A 87 17.79 -32.07 13.53
CA THR A 87 16.65 -32.07 12.58
C THR A 87 15.42 -31.32 13.12
N MET A 88 15.16 -31.36 14.45
CA MET A 88 14.11 -30.54 15.06
C MET A 88 14.47 -29.05 15.18
N LYS A 89 15.76 -28.71 15.24
CA LYS A 89 16.23 -27.33 15.34
C LYS A 89 16.11 -26.61 13.99
N GLU A 90 16.51 -27.29 12.91
CA GLU A 90 16.51 -26.75 11.54
C GLU A 90 15.09 -26.49 10.99
N GLY A 91 14.09 -27.30 11.36
CA GLY A 91 12.68 -27.00 11.03
C GLY A 91 12.18 -25.72 11.68
N LYS A 92 12.53 -25.49 12.96
CA LYS A 92 12.18 -24.26 13.68
C LYS A 92 12.93 -23.02 13.17
N ASP A 93 14.03 -23.21 12.46
CA ASP A 93 14.80 -22.09 11.90
C ASP A 93 14.07 -21.55 10.66
N VAL A 94 13.60 -22.44 9.77
CA VAL A 94 12.75 -22.08 8.62
C VAL A 94 11.46 -21.37 9.06
N ASP A 95 10.75 -21.91 10.06
CA ASP A 95 9.52 -21.30 10.58
C ASP A 95 9.78 -19.87 11.10
N ARG A 96 10.90 -19.64 11.80
CA ARG A 96 11.29 -18.31 12.30
C ARG A 96 11.67 -17.35 11.16
N ALA A 97 12.30 -17.87 10.11
CA ALA A 97 12.65 -17.06 8.95
C ALA A 97 11.39 -16.63 8.17
N GLU A 98 10.38 -17.48 8.05
CA GLU A 98 9.07 -17.17 7.45
C GLU A 98 8.31 -16.12 8.28
N GLU A 99 8.26 -16.27 9.61
CA GLU A 99 7.65 -15.29 10.52
C GLU A 99 8.30 -13.89 10.40
N ASN A 100 9.62 -13.84 10.16
CA ASN A 100 10.32 -12.58 9.90
C ASN A 100 9.94 -11.93 8.56
N VAL A 101 9.65 -12.72 7.51
CA VAL A 101 9.14 -12.19 6.24
C VAL A 101 7.73 -11.61 6.45
N ASP A 102 6.85 -12.36 7.11
CA ASP A 102 5.47 -11.94 7.37
C ASP A 102 5.40 -10.64 8.17
N THR A 103 6.22 -10.52 9.22
CA THR A 103 6.28 -9.28 10.03
C THR A 103 6.77 -8.07 9.23
N LEU A 104 7.74 -8.24 8.33
CA LEU A 104 8.20 -7.17 7.45
C LEU A 104 7.15 -6.78 6.40
N GLN A 105 6.40 -7.76 5.86
CA GLN A 105 5.28 -7.50 4.95
C GLN A 105 4.15 -6.75 5.65
N GLN A 106 3.82 -7.11 6.90
CA GLN A 106 2.84 -6.37 7.71
C GLN A 106 3.27 -4.92 7.96
N GLN A 107 4.56 -4.68 8.23
CA GLN A 107 5.10 -3.33 8.38
C GLN A 107 4.99 -2.51 7.09
N LEU A 108 5.21 -3.14 5.94
CA LEU A 108 5.06 -2.49 4.63
C LEU A 108 3.59 -2.11 4.39
N ALA A 109 2.66 -3.05 4.60
CA ALA A 109 1.23 -2.79 4.43
C ALA A 109 0.71 -1.71 5.38
N ALA A 110 1.17 -1.68 6.63
CA ALA A 110 0.83 -0.62 7.58
C ALA A 110 1.33 0.75 7.12
N LEU A 111 2.55 0.81 6.57
CA LEU A 111 3.13 2.04 6.05
C LEU A 111 2.41 2.54 4.79
N GLU A 112 1.96 1.64 3.92
CA GLU A 112 1.11 1.98 2.76
C GLU A 112 -0.24 2.56 3.20
N ALA A 113 -0.87 1.94 4.21
CA ALA A 113 -2.12 2.45 4.77
C ALA A 113 -1.96 3.85 5.37
N GLU A 114 -0.89 4.10 6.13
CA GLU A 114 -0.57 5.42 6.70
C GLU A 114 -0.38 6.48 5.61
N LEU A 115 0.37 6.15 4.53
CA LEU A 115 0.54 7.04 3.38
C LEU A 115 -0.81 7.39 2.74
N GLN A 116 -1.67 6.40 2.55
CA GLN A 116 -2.95 6.59 1.89
C GLN A 116 -3.92 7.44 2.75
N GLU A 117 -3.92 7.25 4.06
CA GLU A 117 -4.67 8.07 5.00
C GLU A 117 -4.18 9.53 5.00
N GLU A 118 -2.87 9.73 5.01
CA GLU A 118 -2.28 11.07 5.03
C GLU A 118 -2.55 11.81 3.71
N ILE A 119 -2.48 11.14 2.55
CA ILE A 119 -2.88 11.70 1.24
C ILE A 119 -4.37 12.07 1.24
N GLN A 120 -5.24 11.23 1.79
CA GLN A 120 -6.68 11.54 1.88
C GLN A 120 -6.94 12.76 2.77
N SER A 121 -6.28 12.83 3.93
CA SER A 121 -6.38 13.98 4.85
C SER A 121 -5.91 15.27 4.19
N LEU A 122 -4.83 15.21 3.40
CA LEU A 122 -4.30 16.34 2.65
C LEU A 122 -5.28 16.75 1.55
N THR A 123 -5.86 15.78 0.83
CA THR A 123 -6.84 16.07 -0.23
C THR A 123 -8.11 16.71 0.34
N ALA A 124 -8.58 16.27 1.50
CA ALA A 124 -9.75 16.82 2.19
C ALA A 124 -9.55 18.29 2.64
N GLN A 125 -8.33 18.68 3.00
CA GLN A 125 -8.02 20.07 3.35
C GLN A 125 -8.08 21.03 2.15
N TRP A 126 -7.94 20.51 0.93
CA TRP A 126 -7.87 21.28 -0.31
C TRP A 126 -9.16 21.16 -1.14
N ASP A 127 -10.25 20.69 -0.54
CA ASP A 127 -11.52 20.55 -1.22
C ASP A 127 -12.01 21.91 -1.73
N VAL A 128 -12.41 21.95 -3.00
CA VAL A 128 -12.68 23.19 -3.74
C VAL A 128 -13.91 23.92 -3.15
N GLU A 129 -14.74 23.20 -2.41
CA GLU A 129 -15.94 23.73 -1.73
C GLU A 129 -15.62 24.54 -0.46
N THR A 130 -14.46 24.34 0.19
CA THR A 130 -14.10 25.04 1.44
C THR A 130 -13.24 26.29 1.21
N ILE A 131 -12.78 26.55 -0.01
CA ILE A 131 -12.00 27.76 -0.32
C ILE A 131 -12.99 28.92 -0.53
N PRO A 132 -13.05 29.93 0.37
CA PRO A 132 -13.93 31.07 0.19
C PRO A 132 -13.51 31.86 -1.05
N LEU A 133 -14.32 31.80 -2.11
CA LEU A 133 -14.10 32.58 -3.32
C LEU A 133 -14.54 34.03 -3.08
N GLU A 134 -13.59 34.96 -3.15
CA GLU A 134 -13.89 36.37 -3.08
C GLU A 134 -14.50 36.84 -4.41
N THR A 135 -15.72 37.39 -4.36
CA THR A 135 -16.37 37.96 -5.54
C THR A 135 -15.89 39.40 -5.74
N LEU A 136 -14.95 39.60 -6.66
CA LEU A 136 -14.49 40.93 -7.03
C LEU A 136 -15.48 41.60 -7.99
N ASN A 137 -16.23 42.58 -7.51
CA ASN A 137 -17.12 43.37 -8.36
C ASN A 137 -16.34 44.51 -9.04
N VAL A 138 -15.96 44.30 -10.30
CA VAL A 138 -15.28 45.32 -11.11
C VAL A 138 -16.31 46.24 -11.75
N ARG A 139 -16.51 47.42 -11.16
CA ARG A 139 -17.36 48.45 -11.77
C ARG A 139 -16.64 49.12 -12.94
N PRO A 140 -17.26 49.23 -14.13
CA PRO A 140 -16.67 49.96 -15.23
C PRO A 140 -16.54 51.44 -14.85
N LYS A 141 -15.34 52.01 -14.99
CA LYS A 141 -15.08 53.42 -14.75
C LYS A 141 -15.66 54.22 -15.92
N LYS A 142 -16.51 55.22 -15.66
CA LYS A 142 -17.12 56.08 -16.70
C LYS A 142 -16.08 56.69 -17.65
N SER A 143 -14.89 57.02 -17.16
CA SER A 143 -13.79 57.56 -17.98
C SER A 143 -13.22 56.58 -19.01
N ASN A 144 -13.47 55.27 -18.85
CA ASN A 144 -12.95 54.22 -19.73
C ASN A 144 -14.04 53.67 -20.67
N ILE A 145 -15.20 54.31 -20.72
CA ILE A 145 -16.29 53.96 -21.65
C ILE A 145 -16.17 54.90 -22.86
N SER A 146 -15.84 54.35 -24.01
CA SER A 146 -15.87 55.09 -25.29
C SER A 146 -17.19 54.82 -25.99
N THR A 147 -18.08 55.81 -26.02
CA THR A 147 -19.31 55.76 -26.81
C THR A 147 -18.97 56.04 -28.27
N ARG A 148 -18.88 54.98 -29.08
CA ARG A 148 -18.49 55.10 -30.50
C ARG A 148 -19.53 55.78 -31.38
N LEU A 149 -20.81 55.63 -31.03
CA LEU A 149 -21.92 56.20 -31.77
C LEU A 149 -23.03 56.58 -30.81
N VAL A 150 -23.45 57.84 -30.90
CA VAL A 150 -24.70 58.32 -30.35
C VAL A 150 -25.45 58.92 -31.51
N SER A 151 -26.61 58.37 -31.85
CA SER A 151 -27.45 58.86 -32.93
C SER A 151 -28.86 59.13 -32.43
N LEU A 152 -29.47 60.17 -32.99
CA LEU A 152 -30.88 60.46 -32.80
C LEU A 152 -31.66 59.68 -33.87
N ALA A 153 -32.41 58.66 -33.43
CA ALA A 153 -33.35 57.99 -34.31
C ALA A 153 -34.69 58.75 -34.27
N TRP A 154 -35.00 59.45 -35.34
CA TRP A 154 -36.33 60.04 -35.54
C TRP A 154 -37.20 59.06 -36.31
N VAL A 155 -38.32 58.66 -35.71
CA VAL A 155 -39.34 57.86 -36.40
C VAL A 155 -40.54 58.76 -36.63
N PRO A 156 -40.81 59.19 -37.88
CA PRO A 156 -41.97 60.01 -38.18
C PRO A 156 -43.25 59.16 -38.12
N TYR A 157 -44.30 59.74 -37.56
CA TYR A 157 -45.64 59.15 -37.52
C TYR A 157 -46.66 60.17 -38.01
N TRP A 158 -47.64 59.73 -38.80
CA TRP A 158 -48.83 60.51 -39.10
C TRP A 158 -49.84 60.33 -37.97
N ALA A 159 -50.52 61.41 -37.59
CA ALA A 159 -51.65 61.35 -36.65
C ALA A 159 -52.95 61.41 -37.46
N GLU A 160 -53.69 60.31 -37.50
CA GLU A 160 -55.00 60.26 -38.13
C GLU A 160 -56.07 60.92 -37.23
N THR A 161 -57.16 61.40 -37.82
CA THR A 161 -58.26 62.11 -37.12
C THR A 161 -58.95 61.25 -36.04
N ASN A 162 -58.79 59.92 -36.10
CA ASN A 162 -59.27 58.96 -35.09
C ASN A 162 -58.29 58.76 -33.91
N GLY A 163 -57.15 59.46 -33.88
CA GLY A 163 -56.12 59.35 -32.84
C GLY A 163 -55.14 58.18 -33.04
N GLN A 164 -55.24 57.44 -34.14
CA GLN A 164 -54.32 56.35 -34.46
C GLN A 164 -53.03 56.91 -35.08
N GLN A 165 -51.88 56.41 -34.62
CA GLN A 165 -50.58 56.78 -35.16
C GLN A 165 -50.07 55.68 -36.08
N THR A 166 -49.77 56.03 -37.33
CA THR A 166 -49.19 55.13 -38.32
C THR A 166 -47.80 55.63 -38.70
N PRO A 167 -46.80 54.73 -38.86
CA PRO A 167 -45.46 55.14 -39.27
C PRO A 167 -45.55 55.83 -40.63
N ALA A 168 -44.81 56.93 -40.78
CA ALA A 168 -44.97 57.81 -41.92
C ALA A 168 -44.49 57.25 -43.25
#